data_AF-A0A6P1FFP2-F1
#
_entry.id   AF-A0A6P1FFP2-F1
#
_cell.length_a   1.000
_cell.length_b   1.000
_cell.length_c   1.000
_cell.angle_alpha   90.00
_cell.angle_beta   90.00
_cell.angle_gamma   90.00
#
_symmetry.space_group_name_H-M   'P 1'
#
loop_
_entity.id
_entity.type
_entity.pdbx_description
1 polymer ?
#
loop_
_entity_poly.entity_id
_entity_poly.type
_entity_poly.pdbx_seq_one_letter_code
_entity_poly.pdbx_strand_id
1 'polypeptide(L)'
;MSLTDSDRERFARQIRLFGEQGQLRLANARVLVLGAGGIGSPVITALAAAGIGRLGIVDSDVVEPSNLSRQTAHDSGSVGRSKAESAAATARRLSPGIDARAYSVAFTSANADELVEGWDVVVDGFDTFGSRYLASDATTRAGIPHVWGSALGFDGQLSTFWVAAPGGGVTLRALHPGAEDSADSCATVGVLGTLCATIGSAMASEVVKLVTGVGTPLFGRVLVHDALDGSWTELPLVRAVPVVPPRVVGAGSVTAAELRARLAGAVPPTVVDLREDAEDRSVTVPGAVRMPMSRFDPGTLPAGPLVLYCASGVRSRAAAERAAAAGVAADSLVGGAAAWG
;
A
#
# COMPACT_ATOMS: atom_id res chain seq x y z
N MET A 1 -26.34 4.97 2.51
CA MET A 1 -26.28 5.96 3.60
C MET A 1 -26.83 7.28 3.08
N SER A 2 -27.52 8.09 3.89
CA SER A 2 -28.02 9.42 3.51
C SER A 2 -27.31 10.51 4.32
N LEU A 3 -27.14 11.69 3.75
CA LEU A 3 -26.57 12.85 4.45
C LEU A 3 -27.56 13.38 5.50
N THR A 4 -27.06 13.65 6.71
CA THR A 4 -27.84 14.35 7.75
C THR A 4 -27.96 15.84 7.42
N ASP A 5 -28.86 16.56 8.10
CA ASP A 5 -28.98 18.02 7.91
C ASP A 5 -27.69 18.76 8.30
N SER A 6 -27.01 18.30 9.35
CA SER A 6 -25.69 18.81 9.74
C SER A 6 -24.64 18.61 8.63
N ASP A 7 -24.63 17.44 7.98
CA ASP A 7 -23.74 17.18 6.84
C ASP A 7 -24.05 18.11 5.66
N ARG A 8 -25.35 18.34 5.38
CA ARG A 8 -25.80 19.22 4.30
C ARG A 8 -25.36 20.65 4.54
N GLU A 9 -25.48 21.15 5.76
CA GLU A 9 -25.00 22.48 6.15
C GLU A 9 -23.48 22.58 6.03
N ARG A 10 -22.76 21.62 6.62
CA ARG A 10 -21.30 21.56 6.63
C ARG A 10 -20.69 21.53 5.23
N PHE A 11 -21.25 20.70 4.35
CA PHE A 11 -20.73 20.47 3.00
C PHE A 11 -21.49 21.27 1.92
N ALA A 12 -22.35 22.22 2.31
CA ALA A 12 -23.20 22.97 1.38
C ALA A 12 -22.43 23.57 0.19
N ARG A 13 -21.22 24.09 0.42
CA ARG A 13 -20.37 24.68 -0.64
C ARG A 13 -19.89 23.65 -1.64
N GLN A 14 -19.57 22.45 -1.17
CA GLN A 14 -19.10 21.34 -2.00
C GLN A 14 -20.26 20.67 -2.75
N ILE A 15 -21.41 20.50 -2.09
CA ILE A 15 -22.64 19.97 -2.69
C ILE A 15 -23.09 20.82 -3.89
N ARG A 16 -22.90 22.15 -3.85
CA ARG A 16 -23.19 23.02 -5.01
C ARG A 16 -22.33 22.72 -6.23
N LEU A 17 -21.13 22.14 -6.06
CA LEU A 17 -20.19 21.86 -7.14
C LEU A 17 -20.43 20.48 -7.77
N PHE A 18 -20.67 19.45 -6.96
CA PHE A 18 -20.76 18.06 -7.42
C PHE A 18 -22.03 17.30 -6.98
N GLY A 19 -23.02 18.03 -6.46
CA GLY A 19 -24.29 17.51 -6.01
C GLY A 19 -24.22 16.68 -4.72
N GLU A 20 -25.38 16.34 -4.17
CA GLU A 20 -25.45 15.46 -3.00
C GLU A 20 -24.87 14.08 -3.27
N GLN A 21 -25.04 13.58 -4.50
CA GLN A 21 -24.50 12.28 -4.89
C GLN A 21 -22.97 12.27 -4.83
N GLY A 22 -22.30 13.36 -5.21
CA GLY A 22 -20.85 13.47 -5.07
C GLY A 22 -20.42 13.46 -3.59
N GLN A 23 -21.14 14.18 -2.73
CA GLN A 23 -20.83 14.18 -1.30
C GLN A 23 -21.10 12.81 -0.66
N LEU A 24 -22.15 12.11 -1.09
CA LEU A 24 -22.42 10.73 -0.67
C LEU A 24 -21.32 9.78 -1.12
N ARG A 25 -20.75 9.96 -2.33
CA ARG A 25 -19.59 9.17 -2.78
C ARG A 25 -18.39 9.40 -1.86
N LEU A 26 -18.08 10.65 -1.50
CA LEU A 26 -17.02 10.97 -0.52
C LEU A 26 -17.28 10.28 0.83
N ALA A 27 -18.50 10.40 1.36
CA ALA A 27 -18.87 9.81 2.64
C ALA A 27 -18.85 8.27 2.66
N ASN A 28 -18.88 7.60 1.51
CA ASN A 28 -18.76 6.13 1.42
C ASN A 28 -17.36 5.66 0.97
N ALA A 29 -16.50 6.59 0.54
CA ALA A 29 -15.18 6.27 0.04
C ALA A 29 -14.20 5.90 1.16
N ARG A 30 -13.28 5.01 0.81
CA ARG A 30 -12.21 4.50 1.64
C ARG A 30 -10.88 4.91 1.01
N VAL A 31 -10.16 5.80 1.68
CA VAL A 31 -8.86 6.29 1.21
C VAL A 31 -7.76 5.84 2.15
N LEU A 32 -6.71 5.23 1.63
CA LEU A 32 -5.50 4.89 2.38
C LEU A 32 -4.42 5.93 2.07
N VAL A 33 -3.93 6.61 3.11
CA VAL A 33 -2.79 7.53 2.99
C VAL A 33 -1.54 6.85 3.55
N LEU A 34 -0.54 6.73 2.70
CA LEU A 34 0.77 6.19 3.01
C LEU A 34 1.73 7.32 3.36
N GLY A 35 2.19 7.36 4.60
CA GLY A 35 2.97 8.45 5.17
C GLY A 35 2.09 9.58 5.70
N ALA A 36 2.33 9.97 6.95
CA ALA A 36 1.71 11.12 7.62
C ALA A 36 2.68 12.32 7.72
N GLY A 37 3.79 12.29 6.95
CA GLY A 37 4.82 13.31 6.91
C GLY A 37 4.41 14.62 6.22
N GLY A 38 5.37 15.30 5.58
CA GLY A 38 5.17 16.65 5.04
C GLY A 38 4.03 16.76 4.02
N ILE A 39 3.95 15.82 3.08
CA ILE A 39 2.92 15.78 2.04
C ILE A 39 1.64 15.07 2.55
N GLY A 40 1.79 13.97 3.29
CA GLY A 40 0.66 13.20 3.81
C GLY A 40 -0.20 13.97 4.83
N SER A 41 0.42 14.77 5.69
CA SER A 41 -0.27 15.62 6.65
C SER A 41 -1.37 16.51 6.04
N PRO A 42 -1.08 17.36 5.04
CA PRO A 42 -2.09 18.18 4.37
C PRO A 42 -3.11 17.37 3.57
N VAL A 43 -2.73 16.21 3.01
CA VAL A 43 -3.71 15.28 2.39
C VAL A 43 -4.75 14.83 3.43
N ILE A 44 -4.29 14.37 4.60
CA ILE A 44 -5.16 13.83 5.66
C ILE A 44 -6.14 14.90 6.15
N THR A 45 -5.66 16.11 6.42
CA THR A 45 -6.52 17.19 6.90
C THR A 45 -7.52 17.63 5.84
N ALA A 46 -7.11 17.74 4.57
CA ALA A 46 -7.98 18.12 3.46
C ALA A 46 -9.06 17.08 3.19
N LEU A 47 -8.72 15.78 3.18
CA LEU A 47 -9.69 14.70 2.93
C LEU A 47 -10.69 14.53 4.08
N ALA A 48 -10.23 14.67 5.33
CA ALA A 48 -11.13 14.70 6.47
C ALA A 48 -12.11 15.89 6.36
N ALA A 49 -11.61 17.09 6.06
CA ALA A 49 -12.46 18.27 5.87
C ALA A 49 -13.41 18.15 4.67
N ALA A 50 -13.03 17.44 3.61
CA ALA A 50 -13.86 17.17 2.44
C ALA A 50 -15.02 16.19 2.74
N GLY A 51 -14.92 15.43 3.83
CA GLY A 51 -15.95 14.47 4.25
C GLY A 51 -15.74 13.06 3.67
N ILE A 52 -14.48 12.62 3.49
CA ILE A 52 -14.18 11.21 3.25
C ILE A 52 -14.69 10.37 4.43
N GLY A 53 -15.38 9.26 4.13
CA GLY A 53 -16.01 8.41 5.12
C GLY A 53 -15.03 7.58 5.95
N ARG A 54 -14.05 6.97 5.29
CA ARG A 54 -13.01 6.15 5.93
C ARG A 54 -11.63 6.56 5.46
N LEU A 55 -10.74 6.82 6.41
CA LEU A 55 -9.37 7.23 6.15
C LEU A 55 -8.38 6.33 6.90
N GLY A 56 -7.66 5.49 6.16
CA GLY A 56 -6.54 4.72 6.70
C GLY A 56 -5.26 5.54 6.63
N ILE A 57 -4.45 5.53 7.68
CA ILE A 57 -3.20 6.29 7.76
C ILE A 57 -2.09 5.33 8.18
N VAL A 58 -1.10 5.11 7.31
CA VAL A 58 0.04 4.22 7.56
C VAL A 58 1.29 5.06 7.77
N ASP A 59 1.89 4.96 8.95
CA ASP A 59 3.18 5.61 9.25
C ASP A 59 3.82 4.92 10.46
N SER A 60 5.10 4.56 10.35
CA SER A 60 5.84 3.89 11.42
C SER A 60 6.52 4.82 12.41
N ASP A 61 6.62 6.11 12.08
CA ASP A 61 7.42 7.05 12.85
C ASP A 61 6.64 7.65 14.01
N VAL A 62 7.39 8.37 14.85
CA VAL A 62 6.86 9.23 15.90
C VAL A 62 6.99 10.70 15.50
N VAL A 63 6.14 11.55 16.07
CA VAL A 63 6.19 13.00 15.84
C VAL A 63 7.40 13.59 16.56
N GLU A 64 8.23 14.32 15.83
CA GLU A 64 9.37 15.05 16.38
C GLU A 64 9.18 16.58 16.30
N PRO A 65 9.83 17.38 17.16
CA PRO A 65 9.75 18.84 17.08
C PRO A 65 10.15 19.41 15.70
N SER A 66 11.16 18.81 15.06
CA SER A 66 11.65 19.17 13.72
C SER A 66 10.61 18.98 12.61
N ASN A 67 9.56 18.19 12.87
CA ASN A 67 8.50 17.88 11.91
C ASN A 67 7.45 19.00 11.82
N LEU A 68 7.26 19.76 12.89
CA LEU A 68 6.14 20.70 13.05
C LEU A 68 6.21 21.90 12.09
N SER A 69 7.36 22.14 11.46
CA SER A 69 7.52 23.18 10.42
C SER A 69 6.79 22.86 9.11
N ARG A 70 6.42 21.59 8.87
CA ARG A 70 5.81 21.15 7.59
C ARG A 70 4.71 20.10 7.72
N GLN A 71 4.57 19.43 8.86
CA GLN A 71 3.63 18.33 9.05
C GLN A 71 2.37 18.79 9.79
N THR A 72 1.46 19.42 9.05
CA THR A 72 0.29 20.14 9.60
C THR A 72 -0.79 19.26 10.23
N ALA A 73 -0.68 17.94 10.16
CA ALA A 73 -1.58 17.03 10.89
C ALA A 73 -1.18 16.86 12.36
N HIS A 74 0.02 17.34 12.73
CA HIS A 74 0.60 17.22 14.06
C HIS A 74 0.72 18.59 14.74
N ASP A 75 0.79 18.57 16.06
CA ASP A 75 0.98 19.75 16.91
C ASP A 75 2.03 19.48 17.99
N SER A 76 2.40 20.52 18.75
CA SER A 76 3.37 20.40 19.84
C SER A 76 2.95 19.41 20.93
N GLY A 77 1.64 19.24 21.16
CA GLY A 77 1.10 18.25 22.10
C GLY A 77 1.20 16.81 21.60
N SER A 78 1.55 16.61 20.33
CA SER A 78 1.68 15.29 19.72
C SER A 78 3.11 14.74 19.71
N VAL A 79 4.10 15.54 20.10
CA VAL A 79 5.51 15.12 20.11
C VAL A 79 5.71 13.85 20.93
N GLY A 80 6.41 12.86 20.36
CA GLY A 80 6.65 11.54 20.95
C GLY A 80 5.53 10.52 20.73
N ARG A 81 4.38 10.91 20.15
CA ARG A 81 3.32 9.98 19.75
C ARG A 81 3.55 9.45 18.35
N SER A 82 2.97 8.29 18.02
CA SER A 82 2.94 7.80 16.63
C SER A 82 2.34 8.85 15.69
N LYS A 83 2.97 9.07 14.54
CA LYS A 83 2.44 9.97 13.50
C LYS A 83 1.09 9.48 12.98
N ALA A 84 0.93 8.18 12.74
CA ALA A 84 -0.33 7.60 12.29
C ALA A 84 -1.47 7.88 13.29
N GLU A 85 -1.23 7.69 14.58
CA GLU A 85 -2.22 7.95 15.62
C GLU A 85 -2.53 9.44 15.80
N SER A 86 -1.51 10.30 15.79
CA SER A 86 -1.67 11.76 15.87
C SER A 86 -2.51 12.28 14.69
N ALA A 87 -2.18 11.84 13.47
CA ALA A 87 -2.90 12.23 12.27
C ALA A 87 -4.34 11.71 12.25
N ALA A 88 -4.59 10.47 12.69
CA ALA A 88 -5.94 9.93 12.83
C ALA A 88 -6.77 10.71 13.87
N ALA A 89 -6.16 11.12 14.99
CA ALA A 89 -6.83 11.97 15.96
C ALA A 89 -7.20 13.34 15.38
N THR A 90 -6.30 13.94 14.59
CA THR A 90 -6.58 15.17 13.85
C THR A 90 -7.71 15.01 12.85
N ALA A 91 -7.74 13.92 12.07
CA ALA A 91 -8.84 13.64 11.15
C ALA A 91 -10.21 13.55 11.85
N ARG A 92 -10.28 12.85 13.00
CA ARG A 92 -11.52 12.74 13.81
C ARG A 92 -11.95 14.08 14.40
N ARG A 93 -11.00 14.92 14.81
CA ARG A 93 -11.28 16.30 15.28
C ARG A 93 -11.83 17.17 14.16
N LEU A 94 -11.28 17.04 12.96
CA LEU A 94 -11.69 17.80 11.78
C LEU A 94 -13.02 17.32 11.20
N SER A 95 -13.38 16.04 11.32
CA SER A 95 -14.64 15.52 10.80
C SER A 95 -15.27 14.54 11.79
N PRO A 96 -16.10 15.02 12.72
CA PRO A 96 -16.83 14.16 13.65
C PRO A 96 -17.66 13.13 12.86
N GLY A 97 -17.39 11.84 13.04
CA GLY A 97 -18.06 10.74 12.32
C GLY A 97 -17.21 10.00 11.29
N ILE A 98 -16.00 10.49 10.96
CA ILE A 98 -15.07 9.77 10.08
C ILE A 98 -14.55 8.48 10.74
N ASP A 99 -14.50 7.37 9.99
CA ASP A 99 -13.78 6.15 10.36
C ASP A 99 -12.29 6.34 10.02
N ALA A 100 -11.57 7.10 10.84
CA ALA A 100 -10.12 7.25 10.71
C ALA A 100 -9.40 6.10 11.44
N ARG A 101 -8.49 5.39 10.76
CA ARG A 101 -7.73 4.26 11.29
C ARG A 101 -6.23 4.52 11.18
N ALA A 102 -5.53 4.33 12.29
CA ALA A 102 -4.07 4.44 12.34
C ALA A 102 -3.45 3.06 12.20
N TYR A 103 -2.45 2.94 11.34
CA TYR A 103 -1.61 1.77 11.16
C TYR A 103 -0.17 2.17 11.47
N SER A 104 0.22 2.00 12.73
CA SER A 104 1.55 2.35 13.25
C SER A 104 2.59 1.29 12.86
N VAL A 105 2.71 1.01 11.57
CA VAL A 105 3.56 -0.05 11.01
C VAL A 105 4.35 0.48 9.83
N ALA A 106 5.54 -0.10 9.59
CA ALA A 106 6.29 0.17 8.38
C ALA A 106 5.57 -0.44 7.17
N PHE A 107 5.52 0.29 6.07
CA PHE A 107 5.00 -0.21 4.80
C PHE A 107 6.11 -0.97 4.07
N THR A 108 5.95 -2.29 3.98
CA THR A 108 6.99 -3.22 3.51
C THR A 108 6.40 -4.20 2.49
N SER A 109 7.25 -4.86 1.71
CA SER A 109 6.79 -5.87 0.75
C SER A 109 5.97 -6.98 1.39
N ALA A 110 6.22 -7.31 2.67
CA ALA A 110 5.50 -8.34 3.40
C ALA A 110 4.05 -7.99 3.75
N ASN A 111 3.72 -6.70 3.89
CA ASN A 111 2.38 -6.26 4.32
C ASN A 111 1.68 -5.30 3.33
N ALA A 112 2.38 -4.84 2.28
CA ALA A 112 1.86 -3.83 1.36
C ALA A 112 0.53 -4.23 0.70
N ASP A 113 0.45 -5.46 0.17
CA ASP A 113 -0.76 -5.93 -0.50
C ASP A 113 -1.95 -6.06 0.45
N GLU A 114 -1.72 -6.54 1.68
CA GLU A 114 -2.76 -6.66 2.70
C GLU A 114 -3.25 -5.27 3.16
N LEU A 115 -2.33 -4.33 3.36
CA LEU A 115 -2.68 -2.96 3.77
C LEU A 115 -3.48 -2.23 2.69
N VAL A 116 -3.19 -2.47 1.41
CA VAL A 116 -3.84 -1.85 0.25
C VAL A 116 -5.19 -2.50 -0.09
N GLU A 117 -5.43 -3.73 0.36
CA GLU A 117 -6.66 -4.47 0.08
C GLU A 117 -7.92 -3.77 0.62
N GLY A 118 -8.97 -3.69 -0.20
CA GLY A 118 -10.30 -3.19 0.21
C GLY A 118 -10.46 -1.67 0.29
N TRP A 119 -9.44 -0.90 -0.13
CA TRP A 119 -9.47 0.55 -0.29
C TRP A 119 -9.85 0.97 -1.71
N ASP A 120 -10.46 2.15 -1.86
CA ASP A 120 -10.90 2.65 -3.17
C ASP A 120 -9.80 3.46 -3.88
N VAL A 121 -8.98 4.18 -3.10
CA VAL A 121 -7.86 5.01 -3.58
C VAL A 121 -6.72 4.96 -2.57
N VAL A 122 -5.49 4.86 -3.06
CA VAL A 122 -4.27 5.03 -2.26
C VAL A 122 -3.62 6.37 -2.58
N VAL A 123 -3.18 7.08 -1.55
CA VAL A 123 -2.43 8.33 -1.66
C VAL A 123 -1.05 8.13 -1.07
N ASP A 124 -0.02 8.41 -1.86
CA ASP A 124 1.38 8.18 -1.52
C ASP A 124 2.08 9.49 -1.16
N GLY A 125 2.30 9.66 0.14
CA GLY A 125 3.05 10.77 0.73
C GLY A 125 4.44 10.35 1.23
N PHE A 126 4.98 9.22 0.77
CA PHE A 126 6.34 8.80 1.09
C PHE A 126 7.41 9.63 0.35
N ASP A 127 8.62 9.64 0.89
CA ASP A 127 9.74 10.46 0.45
C ASP A 127 10.93 9.67 -0.12
N THR A 128 10.83 8.34 -0.23
CA THR A 128 11.85 7.49 -0.89
C THR A 128 11.30 6.78 -2.11
N PHE A 129 12.13 6.55 -3.13
CA PHE A 129 11.70 5.80 -4.33
C PHE A 129 11.34 4.36 -3.99
N GLY A 130 12.10 3.70 -3.11
CA GLY A 130 11.81 2.31 -2.72
C GLY A 130 10.38 2.12 -2.18
N SER A 131 9.93 3.01 -1.30
CA SER A 131 8.58 2.97 -0.72
C SER A 131 7.49 3.39 -1.73
N ARG A 132 7.79 4.36 -2.60
CA ARG A 132 6.89 4.78 -3.71
C ARG A 132 6.66 3.69 -4.74
N TYR A 133 7.72 2.97 -5.16
CA TYR A 133 7.57 1.83 -6.06
C TYR A 133 6.78 0.72 -5.40
N LEU A 134 7.03 0.42 -4.12
CA LEU A 134 6.27 -0.58 -3.40
C LEU A 134 4.77 -0.23 -3.36
N ALA A 135 4.43 1.04 -3.09
CA ALA A 135 3.05 1.52 -3.11
C ALA A 135 2.42 1.40 -4.50
N SER A 136 3.16 1.81 -5.55
CA SER A 136 2.69 1.72 -6.93
C SER A 136 2.50 0.27 -7.39
N ASP A 137 3.40 -0.64 -6.98
CA ASP A 137 3.32 -2.06 -7.33
C ASP A 137 2.13 -2.73 -6.63
N ALA A 138 1.92 -2.45 -5.34
CA ALA A 138 0.80 -2.99 -4.57
C ALA A 138 -0.55 -2.51 -5.13
N THR A 139 -0.68 -1.23 -5.46
CA THR A 139 -1.89 -0.67 -6.08
C THR A 139 -2.11 -1.17 -7.51
N THR A 140 -1.03 -1.38 -8.28
CA THR A 140 -1.06 -2.03 -9.59
C THR A 140 -1.63 -3.44 -9.50
N ARG A 141 -1.16 -4.24 -8.53
CA ARG A 141 -1.70 -5.60 -8.28
C ARG A 141 -3.15 -5.58 -7.80
N ALA A 142 -3.51 -4.63 -6.94
CA ALA A 142 -4.88 -4.47 -6.44
C ALA A 142 -5.85 -3.87 -7.47
N GLY A 143 -5.35 -3.26 -8.55
CA GLY A 143 -6.16 -2.68 -9.60
C GLY A 143 -6.84 -1.35 -9.22
N ILE A 144 -6.33 -0.65 -8.20
CA ILE A 144 -6.93 0.60 -7.69
C ILE A 144 -6.08 1.83 -8.01
N PRO A 145 -6.68 3.04 -8.06
CA PRO A 145 -5.95 4.29 -8.29
C PRO A 145 -4.91 4.60 -7.20
N HIS A 146 -3.77 5.12 -7.64
CA HIS A 146 -2.64 5.58 -6.83
C HIS A 146 -2.36 7.05 -7.15
N VAL A 147 -2.67 7.93 -6.19
CA VAL A 147 -2.34 9.36 -6.26
C VAL A 147 -0.96 9.54 -5.65
N TRP A 148 -0.02 10.03 -6.45
CA TRP A 148 1.38 10.18 -6.06
C TRP A 148 1.79 11.65 -6.06
N GLY A 149 2.64 12.01 -5.11
CA GLY A 149 3.28 13.31 -5.08
C GLY A 149 4.70 13.26 -4.51
N SER A 150 5.50 14.23 -4.91
CA SER A 150 6.87 14.41 -4.44
C SER A 150 7.16 15.89 -4.22
N ALA A 151 8.03 16.20 -3.27
CA ALA A 151 8.53 17.54 -3.02
C ALA A 151 9.99 17.46 -2.55
N LEU A 152 10.88 18.24 -3.15
CA LEU A 152 12.28 18.35 -2.78
C LEU A 152 12.75 19.78 -3.04
N GLY A 153 13.40 20.44 -2.07
CA GLY A 153 13.76 21.85 -2.19
C GLY A 153 12.54 22.74 -2.45
N PHE A 154 12.46 23.29 -3.66
CA PHE A 154 11.37 24.14 -4.16
C PHE A 154 10.53 23.48 -5.26
N ASP A 155 10.88 22.25 -5.66
CA ASP A 155 10.24 21.53 -6.76
C ASP A 155 9.23 20.50 -6.24
N GLY A 156 8.02 20.55 -6.76
CA GLY A 156 6.96 19.60 -6.48
C GLY A 156 6.47 18.88 -7.73
N GLN A 157 6.04 17.64 -7.58
CA GLN A 157 5.44 16.86 -8.66
C GLN A 157 4.19 16.15 -8.15
N LEU A 158 3.18 15.99 -9.02
CA LEU A 158 2.09 15.06 -8.77
C LEU A 158 1.55 14.42 -10.05
N SER A 159 1.04 13.20 -9.90
CA SER A 159 0.31 12.48 -10.94
C SER A 159 -0.66 11.47 -10.32
N THR A 160 -1.51 10.90 -11.16
CA THR A 160 -2.46 9.86 -10.77
C THR A 160 -2.26 8.65 -11.67
N PHE A 161 -2.02 7.51 -11.06
CA PHE A 161 -1.74 6.24 -11.71
C PHE A 161 -2.90 5.28 -11.51
N TRP A 162 -3.24 4.52 -12.56
CA TRP A 162 -4.24 3.46 -12.48
C TRP A 162 -4.10 2.52 -13.68
N VAL A 163 -4.06 1.22 -13.42
CA VAL A 163 -3.92 0.19 -14.47
C VAL A 163 -5.13 0.13 -15.41
N ALA A 164 -6.31 0.49 -14.91
CA ALA A 164 -7.54 0.54 -15.69
C ALA A 164 -7.96 1.98 -16.04
N ALA A 165 -7.00 2.92 -16.04
CA ALA A 165 -7.26 4.31 -16.39
C ALA A 165 -7.95 4.45 -17.75
N PRO A 166 -8.95 5.36 -17.88
CA PRO A 166 -9.51 5.72 -19.17
C PRO A 166 -8.40 6.16 -20.13
N GLY A 167 -8.42 5.64 -21.36
CA GLY A 167 -7.39 5.89 -22.38
C GLY A 167 -6.12 5.03 -22.25
N GLY A 168 -6.11 4.04 -21.35
CA GLY A 168 -5.02 3.07 -21.20
C GLY A 168 -4.28 3.20 -19.87
N GLY A 169 -3.89 2.07 -19.29
CA GLY A 169 -3.24 2.00 -17.99
C GLY A 169 -1.91 2.76 -17.92
N VAL A 170 -1.63 3.32 -16.74
CA VAL A 170 -0.39 4.06 -16.46
C VAL A 170 0.01 3.86 -15.01
N THR A 171 1.29 3.57 -14.77
CA THR A 171 1.86 3.36 -13.42
C THR A 171 3.09 4.22 -13.20
N LEU A 172 3.56 4.32 -11.95
CA LEU A 172 4.77 5.10 -11.61
C LEU A 172 5.99 4.63 -12.40
N ARG A 173 6.10 3.33 -12.69
CA ARG A 173 7.20 2.75 -13.48
C ARG A 173 7.23 3.24 -14.93
N ALA A 174 6.13 3.77 -15.46
CA ALA A 174 6.13 4.41 -16.77
C ALA A 174 6.83 5.77 -16.74
N LEU A 175 6.74 6.49 -15.60
CA LEU A 175 7.40 7.78 -15.40
C LEU A 175 8.88 7.60 -15.05
N HIS A 176 9.17 6.69 -14.13
CA HIS A 176 10.51 6.37 -13.68
C HIS A 176 10.80 4.88 -13.93
N PRO A 177 11.35 4.52 -15.09
CA PRO A 177 11.73 3.14 -15.36
C PRO A 177 13.04 2.81 -14.61
N GLY A 178 12.92 2.24 -13.41
CA GLY A 178 14.07 1.71 -12.67
C GLY A 178 14.92 2.76 -11.96
N ALA A 179 14.33 3.88 -11.51
CA ALA A 179 15.06 4.83 -10.68
C ALA A 179 15.51 4.17 -9.36
N GLU A 180 16.78 4.31 -9.03
CA GLU A 180 17.32 3.96 -7.71
C GLU A 180 17.08 5.14 -6.73
N ASP A 181 17.10 4.85 -5.43
CA ASP A 181 17.08 5.92 -4.42
C ASP A 181 18.32 6.82 -4.62
N SER A 182 18.11 8.11 -4.87
CA SER A 182 19.20 9.09 -4.90
C SER A 182 19.79 9.28 -3.50
N ALA A 183 21.07 9.62 -3.42
CA ALA A 183 21.71 10.01 -2.15
C ALA A 183 21.10 11.30 -1.56
N ASP A 184 20.44 12.10 -2.38
CA ASP A 184 19.74 13.33 -1.98
C ASP A 184 18.33 13.03 -1.47
N SER A 185 18.00 13.54 -0.29
CA SER A 185 16.72 13.37 0.40
C SER A 185 16.20 14.70 0.93
N CYS A 186 14.92 14.78 1.30
CA CYS A 186 14.35 15.93 1.99
C CYS A 186 15.13 16.33 3.25
N ALA A 187 15.78 15.38 3.93
CA ALA A 187 16.57 15.63 5.13
C ALA A 187 17.94 16.25 4.82
N THR A 188 18.52 15.95 3.64
CA THR A 188 19.85 16.44 3.25
C THR A 188 19.79 17.71 2.42
N VAL A 189 18.81 17.83 1.51
CA VAL A 189 18.59 19.02 0.65
C VAL A 189 17.70 20.05 1.33
N GLY A 190 16.80 19.61 2.21
CA GLY A 190 15.71 20.43 2.74
C GLY A 190 14.47 20.42 1.85
N VAL A 191 13.34 20.86 2.42
CA VAL A 191 12.08 20.99 1.69
C VAL A 191 11.26 22.14 2.28
N LEU A 192 10.67 22.96 1.42
CA LEU A 192 9.80 24.05 1.85
C LEU A 192 8.46 23.50 2.37
N GLY A 193 8.09 23.80 3.62
CA GLY A 193 6.87 23.27 4.22
C GLY A 193 5.58 23.68 3.49
N THR A 194 5.52 24.90 2.95
CA THR A 194 4.39 25.35 2.15
C THR A 194 4.29 24.62 0.81
N LEU A 195 5.41 24.22 0.21
CA LEU A 195 5.41 23.36 -0.97
C LEU A 195 4.77 22.00 -0.66
N CYS A 196 5.12 21.38 0.47
CA CYS A 196 4.47 20.14 0.91
C CYS A 196 2.95 20.31 1.07
N ALA A 197 2.51 21.43 1.65
CA ALA A 197 1.09 21.78 1.77
C ALA A 197 0.40 21.96 0.40
N THR A 198 1.06 22.62 -0.55
CA THR A 198 0.58 22.82 -1.91
C THR A 198 0.39 21.48 -2.63
N ILE A 199 1.42 20.63 -2.64
CA ILE A 199 1.38 19.32 -3.30
C ILE A 199 0.35 18.40 -2.63
N GLY A 200 0.33 18.32 -1.30
CA GLY A 200 -0.65 17.49 -0.60
C GLY A 200 -2.10 17.95 -0.82
N SER A 201 -2.35 19.25 -0.90
CA SER A 201 -3.70 19.78 -1.21
C SER A 201 -4.11 19.46 -2.66
N ALA A 202 -3.16 19.53 -3.61
CA ALA A 202 -3.39 19.12 -4.99
C ALA A 202 -3.67 17.61 -5.09
N MET A 203 -2.96 16.78 -4.33
CA MET A 203 -3.21 15.33 -4.26
C MET A 203 -4.59 15.02 -3.67
N ALA A 204 -5.01 15.70 -2.60
CA ALA A 204 -6.37 15.55 -2.06
C ALA A 204 -7.44 15.92 -3.10
N SER A 205 -7.14 16.89 -3.98
CA SER A 205 -8.03 17.26 -5.09
C SER A 205 -8.13 16.14 -6.14
N GLU A 206 -7.05 15.41 -6.44
CA GLU A 206 -7.12 14.21 -7.29
C GLU A 206 -8.07 13.15 -6.71
N VAL A 207 -7.99 12.89 -5.41
CA VAL A 207 -8.89 11.94 -4.73
C VAL A 207 -10.34 12.39 -4.84
N VAL A 208 -10.64 13.67 -4.63
CA VAL A 208 -12.01 14.19 -4.78
C VAL A 208 -12.51 13.99 -6.22
N LYS A 209 -11.68 14.27 -7.24
CA LYS A 209 -12.04 14.02 -8.64
C LYS A 209 -12.33 12.54 -8.91
N LEU A 210 -11.46 11.65 -8.44
CA LEU A 210 -11.62 10.20 -8.60
C LEU A 210 -12.92 9.69 -7.95
N VAL A 211 -13.17 10.08 -6.71
CA VAL A 211 -14.32 9.58 -5.93
C VAL A 211 -15.64 10.17 -6.41
N THR A 212 -15.67 11.48 -6.69
CA THR A 212 -16.92 12.15 -7.09
C THR A 212 -17.21 11.99 -8.58
N GLY A 213 -16.19 11.78 -9.41
CA GLY A 213 -16.28 11.72 -10.87
C GLY A 213 -16.26 13.09 -11.56
N VAL A 214 -15.93 14.17 -10.84
CA VAL A 214 -15.83 15.51 -11.45
C VAL A 214 -14.43 15.81 -11.98
N GLY A 215 -14.36 16.69 -12.97
CA GLY A 215 -13.09 17.14 -13.56
C GLY A 215 -12.34 16.03 -14.27
N THR A 216 -11.02 16.23 -14.43
CA THR A 216 -10.14 15.32 -15.18
C THR A 216 -8.94 14.94 -14.32
N PRO A 217 -8.85 13.69 -13.83
CA PRO A 217 -7.66 13.20 -13.12
C PRO A 217 -6.39 13.25 -13.98
N LEU A 218 -5.22 13.16 -13.35
CA LEU A 218 -3.91 13.30 -14.00
C LEU A 218 -3.40 12.04 -14.72
N PHE A 219 -4.28 11.16 -15.17
CA PHE A 219 -3.87 9.97 -15.89
C PHE A 219 -3.06 10.32 -17.15
N GLY A 220 -1.84 9.79 -17.26
CA GLY A 220 -0.96 9.97 -18.43
C GLY A 220 -0.32 11.36 -18.51
N ARG A 221 -0.23 12.09 -17.39
CA ARG A 221 0.43 13.39 -17.30
C ARG A 221 0.97 13.64 -15.90
N VAL A 222 2.05 14.41 -15.80
CA VAL A 222 2.66 14.84 -14.54
C VAL A 222 2.54 16.35 -14.45
N LEU A 223 2.05 16.86 -13.33
CA LEU A 223 2.22 18.29 -13.05
C LEU A 223 3.50 18.51 -12.26
N VAL A 224 4.26 19.50 -12.67
CA VAL A 224 5.47 19.98 -12.02
C VAL A 224 5.22 21.39 -11.52
N HIS A 225 5.48 21.63 -10.24
CA HIS A 225 5.33 22.91 -9.58
C HIS A 225 6.68 23.45 -9.13
N ASP A 226 7.01 24.67 -9.55
CA ASP A 226 8.14 25.43 -9.02
C ASP A 226 7.59 26.45 -8.01
N ALA A 227 8.03 26.34 -6.74
CA ALA A 227 7.58 27.22 -5.68
C ALA A 227 8.26 28.60 -5.67
N LEU A 228 9.37 28.79 -6.39
CA LEU A 228 10.10 30.06 -6.45
C LEU A 228 9.38 31.06 -7.36
N ASP A 229 8.86 30.59 -8.50
CA ASP A 229 8.11 31.43 -9.45
C ASP A 229 6.59 31.18 -9.42
N GLY A 230 6.14 30.12 -8.74
CA GLY A 230 4.74 29.76 -8.56
C GLY A 230 4.10 29.05 -9.76
N SER A 231 4.90 28.62 -10.73
CA SER A 231 4.41 28.02 -11.98
C SER A 231 3.94 26.58 -11.81
N TRP A 232 3.05 26.16 -12.72
CA TRP A 232 2.64 24.77 -12.90
C TRP A 232 2.81 24.39 -14.36
N THR A 233 3.64 23.37 -14.61
CA THR A 233 3.89 22.84 -15.95
C THR A 233 3.31 21.43 -16.05
N GLU A 234 2.55 21.16 -17.11
CA GLU A 234 2.04 19.83 -17.41
C GLU A 234 2.95 19.13 -18.41
N LEU A 235 3.49 17.96 -18.03
CA LEU A 235 4.31 17.12 -18.87
C LEU A 235 3.53 15.86 -19.28
N PRO A 236 3.46 15.52 -20.58
CA PRO A 236 2.82 14.29 -21.03
C PRO A 236 3.63 13.08 -20.56
N LEU A 237 2.92 12.05 -20.09
CA LEU A 237 3.50 10.78 -19.68
C LEU A 237 3.04 9.66 -20.63
N VAL A 238 3.99 8.91 -21.16
CA VAL A 238 3.71 7.72 -21.96
C VAL A 238 2.95 6.72 -21.10
N ARG A 239 1.81 6.27 -21.61
CA ARG A 239 0.97 5.29 -20.92
C ARG A 239 1.56 3.90 -21.09
N ALA A 240 1.96 3.30 -19.98
CA ALA A 240 2.45 1.94 -19.93
C ALA A 240 2.14 1.33 -18.57
N VAL A 241 1.98 0.00 -18.54
CA VAL A 241 1.91 -0.81 -17.32
C VAL A 241 3.05 -1.83 -17.39
N PRO A 242 4.28 -1.44 -17.03
CA PRO A 242 5.39 -2.39 -16.93
C PRO A 242 5.07 -3.53 -15.96
N VAL A 243 5.68 -4.69 -16.17
CA VAL A 243 5.54 -5.84 -15.26
C VAL A 243 6.06 -5.43 -13.88
N VAL A 244 5.22 -5.59 -12.87
CA VAL A 244 5.58 -5.36 -11.47
C VAL A 244 6.03 -6.67 -10.82
N PRO A 245 6.90 -6.63 -9.80
CA PRO A 245 7.22 -7.81 -9.00
C PRO A 245 5.94 -8.47 -8.46
N PRO A 246 5.89 -9.82 -8.40
CA PRO A 246 4.77 -10.50 -7.79
C PRO A 246 4.64 -10.12 -6.31
N ARG A 247 3.43 -10.33 -5.74
CA ARG A 247 3.19 -10.15 -4.31
C ARG A 247 4.22 -10.96 -3.52
N VAL A 248 4.94 -10.31 -2.61
CA VAL A 248 5.82 -11.01 -1.68
C VAL A 248 4.93 -11.68 -0.65
N VAL A 249 4.78 -12.99 -0.74
CA VAL A 249 4.11 -13.77 0.29
C VAL A 249 5.17 -14.22 1.28
N GLY A 250 5.04 -13.91 2.56
CA GLY A 250 5.98 -14.43 3.55
C GLY A 250 5.99 -15.96 3.53
N ALA A 251 7.18 -16.58 3.65
CA ALA A 251 7.28 -18.02 3.89
C ALA A 251 6.63 -18.32 5.24
N GLY A 252 5.44 -18.93 5.21
CA GLY A 252 4.75 -19.27 6.44
C GLY A 252 5.31 -20.55 7.06
N SER A 253 4.80 -20.89 8.24
CA SER A 253 5.15 -22.13 8.91
C SER A 253 3.91 -22.76 9.53
N VAL A 254 3.89 -24.08 9.57
CA VAL A 254 2.77 -24.85 10.11
C VAL A 254 3.31 -25.99 10.95
N THR A 255 2.71 -26.24 12.10
CA THR A 255 3.02 -27.40 12.94
C THR A 255 2.33 -28.66 12.42
N ALA A 256 2.80 -29.85 12.82
CA ALA A 256 2.15 -31.10 12.42
C ALA A 256 0.67 -31.19 12.86
N ALA A 257 0.35 -30.65 14.05
CA ALA A 257 -1.02 -30.61 14.55
C ALA A 257 -1.93 -29.72 13.69
N GLU A 258 -1.47 -28.51 13.36
CA GLU A 258 -2.20 -27.59 12.47
C GLU A 258 -2.36 -28.17 11.06
N LEU A 259 -1.32 -28.82 10.52
CA LEU A 259 -1.39 -29.46 9.22
C LEU A 259 -2.43 -30.58 9.20
N ARG A 260 -2.50 -31.42 10.26
CA ARG A 260 -3.54 -32.46 10.38
C ARG A 260 -4.94 -31.85 10.37
N ALA A 261 -5.15 -30.76 11.08
CA ALA A 261 -6.44 -30.06 11.09
C ALA A 261 -6.79 -29.49 9.71
N ARG A 262 -5.83 -28.88 9.01
CA ARG A 262 -6.03 -28.33 7.66
C ARG A 262 -6.34 -29.40 6.62
N LEU A 263 -5.69 -30.56 6.70
CA LEU A 263 -5.95 -31.70 5.80
C LEU A 263 -7.35 -32.30 5.99
N ALA A 264 -7.95 -32.15 7.17
CA ALA A 264 -9.33 -32.55 7.45
C ALA A 264 -10.37 -31.47 7.10
N GLY A 265 -9.93 -30.28 6.67
CA GLY A 265 -10.79 -29.14 6.35
C GLY A 265 -11.46 -29.24 4.98
N ALA A 266 -12.33 -28.27 4.69
CA ALA A 266 -13.08 -28.20 3.42
C ALA A 266 -12.18 -27.92 2.19
N VAL A 267 -11.02 -27.29 2.39
CA VAL A 267 -10.02 -26.99 1.35
C VAL A 267 -8.65 -27.44 1.85
N PRO A 268 -8.30 -28.74 1.71
CA PRO A 268 -7.02 -29.25 2.19
C PRO A 268 -5.85 -28.67 1.36
N PRO A 269 -4.71 -28.33 1.99
CA PRO A 269 -3.53 -27.88 1.27
C PRO A 269 -2.92 -29.02 0.46
N THR A 270 -2.31 -28.69 -0.68
CA THR A 270 -1.42 -29.63 -1.37
C THR A 270 -0.11 -29.71 -0.61
N VAL A 271 0.26 -30.91 -0.18
CA VAL A 271 1.50 -31.16 0.56
C VAL A 271 2.58 -31.62 -0.42
N VAL A 272 3.78 -31.04 -0.34
CA VAL A 272 4.91 -31.38 -1.21
C VAL A 272 6.07 -31.93 -0.38
N ASP A 273 6.47 -33.17 -0.67
CA ASP A 273 7.62 -33.84 -0.06
C ASP A 273 8.91 -33.51 -0.84
N LEU A 274 9.76 -32.70 -0.21
CA LEU A 274 11.02 -32.21 -0.75
C LEU A 274 12.23 -33.11 -0.46
N ARG A 275 12.01 -34.27 0.17
CA ARG A 275 13.08 -35.26 0.36
C ARG A 275 13.58 -35.79 -0.98
N GLU A 276 14.89 -35.97 -1.08
CA GLU A 276 15.57 -36.57 -2.22
C GLU A 276 15.11 -38.02 -2.42
N ASP A 277 15.31 -38.54 -3.63
CA ASP A 277 14.82 -39.86 -4.01
C ASP A 277 15.40 -41.00 -3.15
N ALA A 278 16.60 -40.81 -2.58
CA ALA A 278 17.30 -41.81 -1.76
C ALA A 278 17.00 -41.71 -0.25
N GLU A 279 16.24 -40.72 0.21
CA GLU A 279 15.97 -40.51 1.64
C GLU A 279 14.88 -41.45 2.19
N ASP A 280 14.94 -41.72 3.49
CA ASP A 280 13.92 -42.52 4.18
C ASP A 280 12.54 -41.84 4.11
N ARG A 281 11.55 -42.63 3.70
CA ARG A 281 10.15 -42.25 3.48
C ARG A 281 9.19 -43.19 4.21
N SER A 282 9.66 -43.92 5.22
CA SER A 282 8.82 -44.70 6.14
C SER A 282 7.68 -43.87 6.73
N VAL A 283 7.94 -42.60 7.05
CA VAL A 283 6.96 -41.60 7.48
C VAL A 283 6.70 -40.59 6.35
N THR A 284 5.45 -40.51 5.90
CA THR A 284 4.98 -39.57 4.86
C THR A 284 3.67 -38.93 5.25
N VAL A 285 3.47 -37.67 4.86
CA VAL A 285 2.16 -37.04 4.93
C VAL A 285 1.26 -37.68 3.86
N PRO A 286 0.04 -38.14 4.20
CA PRO A 286 -0.86 -38.75 3.23
C PRO A 286 -1.16 -37.80 2.06
N GLY A 287 -1.10 -38.31 0.82
CA GLY A 287 -1.38 -37.53 -0.38
C GLY A 287 -0.28 -36.54 -0.80
N ALA A 288 0.90 -36.58 -0.17
CA ALA A 288 1.99 -35.69 -0.53
C ALA A 288 2.51 -35.93 -1.96
N VAL A 289 2.61 -34.85 -2.73
CA VAL A 289 3.22 -34.81 -4.06
C VAL A 289 4.74 -34.79 -3.92
N ARG A 290 5.45 -35.58 -4.72
CA ARG A 290 6.92 -35.65 -4.62
C ARG A 290 7.58 -34.59 -5.49
N MET A 291 8.49 -33.81 -4.90
CA MET A 291 9.34 -32.88 -5.63
C MET A 291 10.68 -32.76 -4.89
N PRO A 292 11.66 -33.64 -5.16
CA PRO A 292 12.98 -33.56 -4.54
C PRO A 292 13.56 -32.14 -4.57
N MET A 293 14.21 -31.71 -3.49
CA MET A 293 14.76 -30.34 -3.38
C MET A 293 15.73 -30.01 -4.53
N SER A 294 16.50 -30.99 -4.99
CA SER A 294 17.38 -30.89 -6.17
C SER A 294 16.67 -30.49 -7.47
N ARG A 295 15.35 -30.74 -7.58
CA ARG A 295 14.51 -30.42 -8.73
C ARG A 295 13.41 -29.40 -8.40
N PHE A 296 13.52 -28.73 -7.25
CA PHE A 296 12.50 -27.79 -6.80
C PHE A 296 12.46 -26.53 -7.66
N ASP A 297 11.33 -26.31 -8.31
CA ASP A 297 11.02 -25.12 -9.09
C ASP A 297 9.68 -24.51 -8.61
N PRO A 298 9.70 -23.30 -8.00
CA PRO A 298 8.49 -22.59 -7.60
C PRO A 298 7.45 -22.44 -8.71
N GLY A 299 7.87 -22.29 -9.98
CA GLY A 299 6.97 -22.09 -11.11
C GLY A 299 6.11 -23.31 -11.46
N THR A 300 6.45 -24.48 -10.92
CA THR A 300 5.73 -25.75 -11.16
C THR A 300 4.82 -26.15 -10.01
N LEU A 301 4.76 -25.36 -8.94
CA LEU A 301 3.92 -25.65 -7.78
C LEU A 301 2.43 -25.54 -8.14
N PRO A 302 1.57 -26.43 -7.61
CA PRO A 302 0.14 -26.38 -7.90
C PRO A 302 -0.51 -25.15 -7.26
N ALA A 303 -1.56 -24.64 -7.89
CA ALA A 303 -2.33 -23.53 -7.35
C ALA A 303 -3.10 -23.93 -6.08
N GLY A 304 -3.32 -22.96 -5.19
CA GLY A 304 -4.04 -23.16 -3.92
C GLY A 304 -3.13 -23.20 -2.70
N PRO A 305 -3.63 -23.60 -1.52
CA PRO A 305 -2.85 -23.64 -0.29
C PRO A 305 -1.75 -24.72 -0.38
N LEU A 306 -0.49 -24.34 -0.11
CA LEU A 306 0.67 -25.22 -0.22
C LEU A 306 1.37 -25.41 1.12
N VAL A 307 1.79 -26.65 1.39
CA VAL A 307 2.65 -26.98 2.53
C VAL A 307 3.83 -27.81 2.04
N LEU A 308 5.04 -27.30 2.23
CA LEU A 308 6.28 -27.97 1.88
C LEU A 308 6.84 -28.66 3.13
N TYR A 309 7.36 -29.88 2.99
CA TYR A 309 8.11 -30.53 4.07
C TYR A 309 9.31 -31.29 3.54
N CYS A 310 10.33 -31.44 4.39
CA CYS A 310 11.46 -32.32 4.16
C CYS A 310 11.67 -33.21 5.40
N ALA A 311 12.82 -33.86 5.55
CA ALA A 311 13.09 -34.70 6.73
C ALA A 311 12.97 -33.94 8.07
N SER A 312 13.57 -32.76 8.18
CA SER A 312 13.73 -32.01 9.45
C SER A 312 13.12 -30.60 9.46
N GLY A 313 12.54 -30.14 8.35
CA GLY A 313 11.97 -28.79 8.22
C GLY A 313 12.93 -27.70 7.73
N VAL A 314 14.25 -27.96 7.67
CA VAL A 314 15.25 -26.97 7.25
C VAL A 314 15.13 -26.64 5.76
N ARG A 315 15.15 -27.67 4.89
CA ARG A 315 15.04 -27.47 3.43
C ARG A 315 13.68 -26.95 3.01
N SER A 316 12.60 -27.36 3.67
CA SER A 316 11.27 -26.86 3.35
C SER A 316 11.10 -25.39 3.70
N ARG A 317 11.77 -24.89 4.74
CA ARG A 317 11.84 -23.46 5.01
C ARG A 317 12.55 -22.70 3.89
N ALA A 318 13.74 -23.15 3.49
CA ALA A 318 14.46 -22.52 2.38
C ALA A 318 13.68 -22.59 1.04
N ALA A 319 12.94 -23.68 0.81
CA ALA A 319 12.08 -23.83 -0.36
C ALA A 319 10.86 -22.89 -0.28
N ALA A 320 10.26 -22.72 0.90
CA ALA A 320 9.16 -21.78 1.12
C ALA A 320 9.64 -20.33 0.92
N GLU A 321 10.85 -19.98 1.35
CA GLU A 321 11.48 -18.68 1.09
C GLU A 321 11.76 -18.47 -0.41
N ARG A 322 12.19 -19.51 -1.14
CA ARG A 322 12.34 -19.47 -2.60
C ARG A 322 10.98 -19.34 -3.32
N ALA A 323 9.95 -20.02 -2.83
CA ALA A 323 8.59 -19.91 -3.36
C ALA A 323 8.02 -18.50 -3.14
N ALA A 324 8.17 -17.97 -1.93
CA ALA A 324 7.83 -16.61 -1.54
C ALA A 324 8.47 -15.56 -2.46
N ALA A 325 9.77 -15.70 -2.74
CA ALA A 325 10.50 -14.81 -3.66
C ALA A 325 9.97 -14.89 -5.11
N ALA A 326 9.41 -16.03 -5.51
CA ALA A 326 8.74 -16.21 -6.79
C ALA A 326 7.25 -15.83 -6.77
N GLY A 327 6.74 -15.30 -5.65
CA GLY A 327 5.33 -14.92 -5.48
C GLY A 327 4.37 -16.05 -5.17
N VAL A 328 4.88 -17.23 -4.82
CA VAL A 328 4.07 -18.41 -4.48
C VAL A 328 4.00 -18.58 -2.96
N ALA A 329 2.79 -18.49 -2.42
CA ALA A 329 2.52 -18.71 -1.00
C ALA A 329 2.73 -20.18 -0.63
N ALA A 330 3.64 -20.48 0.30
CA ALA A 330 3.84 -21.83 0.81
C ALA A 330 4.25 -21.82 2.28
N ASP A 331 3.65 -22.70 3.08
CA ASP A 331 4.06 -22.93 4.47
C ASP A 331 5.11 -24.04 4.53
N SER A 332 6.09 -23.91 5.43
CA SER A 332 6.99 -25.01 5.79
C SER A 332 6.47 -25.78 7.00
N LEU A 333 6.41 -27.11 6.92
CA LEU A 333 6.13 -27.97 8.07
C LEU A 333 7.29 -27.92 9.08
N VAL A 334 7.02 -27.39 10.27
CA VAL A 334 8.00 -27.29 11.36
C VAL A 334 8.42 -28.69 11.81
N GLY A 335 9.73 -28.96 11.84
CA GLY A 335 10.30 -30.26 12.20
C GLY A 335 10.18 -31.34 11.10
N GLY A 336 9.56 -31.04 9.95
CA GLY A 336 9.49 -31.93 8.81
C GLY A 336 8.81 -33.28 9.10
N ALA A 337 9.23 -34.32 8.38
CA ALA A 337 8.74 -35.68 8.56
C ALA A 337 8.97 -36.21 9.98
N ALA A 338 10.08 -35.80 10.63
CA ALA A 338 10.40 -36.22 11.98
C ALA A 338 9.37 -35.74 13.03
N ALA A 339 8.77 -34.57 12.83
CA ALA A 339 7.69 -34.06 13.69
C ALA A 339 6.30 -34.54 13.26
N TRP A 340 6.17 -35.12 12.06
CA TRP A 340 4.92 -35.66 11.53
C TRP A 340 4.64 -37.08 12.01
N GLY A 341 5.69 -37.86 12.27
CA GLY A 341 5.63 -39.24 12.75
C GLY A 341 4.93 -39.41 14.09
#